data_AF-A0AAV2QZ93-F1
#
_entry.id   AF-A0AAV2QZ93-F1
#
_cell.length_a   1.000
_cell.length_b   1.000
_cell.length_c   1.000
_cell.angle_alpha   90.00
_cell.angle_beta   90.00
_cell.angle_gamma   90.00
#
_symmetry.space_group_name_H-M   'P 1'
#
loop_
_entity.id
_entity.type
_entity.pdbx_description
1 polymer ?
#
loop_
_entity_poly.entity_id
_entity_poly.type
_entity_poly.pdbx_seq_one_letter_code
_entity_poly.pdbx_strand_id
1 'polypeptide(L)'
;DSGMSVCDKDNNGDTPLHYVRYLLRKGLYSRAADVAKILIQEGAAVDAVNNEGRTLLTYSVEHQDKSISLTQLLVNCGASVWGANQHNQGHSAFVWFLKAVIAKRKLENCSQTLFIISFLMSDQPKRMQQHVIRSMIMHSKCYQVLGPIFLELKTLMSPHWSQPQSLSLSCCRRIRKTLTPKRINHG
;
A
#
# COMPACT_ATOMS: atom_id res chain seq x y z
N ASP A 1 2.98 30.16 -15.72
CA ASP A 1 2.75 29.76 -14.32
C ASP A 1 1.34 29.24 -14.13
N SER A 2 1.09 27.98 -14.46
CA SER A 2 -0.18 27.32 -14.10
C SER A 2 -0.05 26.81 -12.67
N GLY A 3 -0.57 27.58 -11.71
CA GLY A 3 -0.56 27.33 -10.27
C GLY A 3 -1.43 26.15 -9.86
N MET A 4 -1.08 24.95 -10.31
CA MET A 4 -1.66 23.71 -9.79
C MET A 4 -1.11 23.45 -8.40
N SER A 5 -1.98 23.50 -7.39
CA SER A 5 -1.65 23.08 -6.03
C SER A 5 -1.34 21.59 -6.00
N VAL A 6 -0.46 21.17 -5.08
CA VAL A 6 -0.14 19.75 -4.86
C VAL A 6 -1.34 18.90 -4.40
N CYS A 7 -2.44 19.56 -4.06
CA CYS A 7 -3.71 18.96 -3.64
C CYS A 7 -4.78 18.94 -4.74
N ASP A 8 -4.58 19.67 -5.84
CA ASP A 8 -5.58 19.76 -6.90
C ASP A 8 -5.77 18.42 -7.59
N LYS A 9 -7.02 18.12 -7.94
CA LYS A 9 -7.39 16.92 -8.70
C LYS A 9 -7.73 17.31 -10.12
N ASP A 10 -7.26 16.53 -11.07
CA ASP A 10 -7.70 16.61 -12.46
C ASP A 10 -9.06 15.90 -12.68
N ASN A 11 -9.49 15.81 -13.95
CA ASN A 11 -10.74 15.16 -14.33
C ASN A 11 -10.78 13.64 -14.01
N ASN A 12 -9.63 13.00 -13.81
CA ASN A 12 -9.51 11.61 -13.38
C ASN A 12 -9.45 11.46 -11.86
N GLY A 13 -9.54 12.58 -11.13
CA GLY A 13 -9.34 12.63 -9.68
C GLY A 13 -7.87 12.48 -9.28
N ASP A 14 -6.94 12.48 -10.24
CA ASP A 14 -5.51 12.32 -9.98
C ASP A 14 -4.96 13.64 -9.43
N THR A 15 -4.27 13.55 -8.30
CA THR A 15 -3.41 14.63 -7.77
C THR A 15 -2.00 14.54 -8.37
N PRO A 16 -1.14 15.58 -8.26
CA PRO A 16 0.26 15.49 -8.67
C PRO A 16 0.99 14.24 -8.13
N LEU A 17 0.65 13.78 -6.92
CA LEU A 17 1.19 12.55 -6.34
C LEU A 17 0.85 11.29 -7.16
N HIS A 18 -0.31 11.23 -7.79
CA HIS A 18 -0.71 10.08 -8.63
C HIS A 18 0.11 9.97 -9.91
N TYR A 19 0.62 11.09 -10.45
CA TYR A 19 1.46 11.09 -11.65
C TYR A 19 2.80 10.34 -11.45
N VAL A 20 3.22 10.10 -10.20
CA VAL A 20 4.38 9.23 -9.90
C VAL A 20 4.20 7.82 -10.46
N ARG A 21 2.97 7.34 -10.65
CA ARG A 21 2.70 6.02 -11.29
C ARG A 21 3.31 5.87 -12.68
N TYR A 22 3.47 6.96 -13.43
CA TYR A 22 4.08 6.91 -14.75
C TYR A 22 5.58 6.58 -14.68
N LEU A 23 6.28 6.99 -13.61
CA LEU A 23 7.68 6.62 -13.36
C LEU A 23 7.80 5.13 -13.00
N LEU A 24 6.85 4.60 -12.21
CA LEU A 24 6.80 3.18 -11.87
C LEU A 24 6.61 2.30 -13.12
N ARG A 25 5.70 2.69 -14.02
CA ARG A 25 5.49 2.00 -15.31
C ARG A 25 6.74 2.00 -16.19
N LYS A 26 7.56 3.04 -16.12
CA LYS A 26 8.86 3.15 -16.82
C LYS A 26 10.00 2.43 -16.09
N GLY A 27 9.76 1.81 -14.93
CA GLY A 27 10.79 1.15 -14.13
C GLY A 27 11.75 2.10 -13.41
N LEU A 28 11.42 3.39 -13.33
CA LEU A 28 12.24 4.43 -12.70
C LEU A 28 11.95 4.52 -11.18
N TYR A 29 12.13 3.42 -10.46
CA TYR A 29 11.69 3.28 -9.06
C TYR A 29 12.35 4.25 -8.08
N SER A 30 13.67 4.46 -8.18
CA SER A 30 14.38 5.40 -7.32
C SER A 30 13.90 6.84 -7.54
N ARG A 31 13.77 7.24 -8.81
CA ARG A 31 13.23 8.56 -9.18
C ARG A 31 11.79 8.73 -8.73
N ALA A 32 10.97 7.66 -8.79
CA ALA A 32 9.61 7.69 -8.28
C ALA A 32 9.57 7.99 -6.77
N ALA A 33 10.48 7.39 -5.99
CA ALA A 33 10.62 7.69 -4.56
C ALA A 33 11.04 9.13 -4.30
N ASP A 34 12.02 9.66 -5.04
CA ASP A 34 12.50 11.03 -4.89
C ASP A 34 11.40 12.06 -5.22
N VAL A 35 10.70 11.87 -6.34
CA VAL A 35 9.58 12.75 -6.74
C VAL A 35 8.45 12.69 -5.72
N ALA A 36 8.07 11.51 -5.25
CA ALA A 36 7.05 11.37 -4.21
C ALA A 36 7.45 12.06 -2.92
N LYS A 37 8.73 11.97 -2.51
CA LYS A 37 9.25 12.64 -1.33
C LYS A 37 9.04 14.15 -1.41
N ILE A 38 9.42 14.76 -2.53
CA ILE A 38 9.28 16.21 -2.76
C ILE A 38 7.81 16.60 -2.70
N LEU A 39 6.94 15.91 -3.43
CA LEU A 39 5.50 16.24 -3.45
C LEU A 39 4.87 16.15 -2.05
N ILE A 40 5.24 15.16 -1.25
CA ILE A 40 4.75 15.02 0.13
C ILE A 40 5.30 16.13 1.03
N GLN A 41 6.56 16.54 0.84
CA GLN A 41 7.15 17.67 1.58
C GLN A 41 6.44 18.99 1.25
N GLU A 42 6.01 19.17 0.00
CA GLU A 42 5.20 20.32 -0.43
C GLU A 42 3.73 20.25 0.03
N GLY A 43 3.33 19.21 0.77
CA GLY A 43 2.01 19.09 1.38
C GLY A 43 1.01 18.20 0.63
N ALA A 44 1.45 17.43 -0.38
CA ALA A 44 0.57 16.49 -1.06
C ALA A 44 -0.02 15.46 -0.08
N ALA A 45 -1.33 15.25 -0.16
CA ALA A 45 -2.00 14.25 0.67
C ALA A 45 -1.59 12.82 0.27
N VAL A 46 -0.85 12.14 1.15
CA VAL A 46 -0.30 10.78 0.95
C VAL A 46 -1.37 9.74 0.59
N ASP A 47 -2.53 9.83 1.23
CA ASP A 47 -3.68 8.93 1.02
C ASP A 47 -4.73 9.51 0.04
N ALA A 48 -4.36 10.49 -0.79
CA ALA A 48 -5.24 10.96 -1.85
C ALA A 48 -5.67 9.80 -2.75
N VAL A 49 -6.96 9.76 -3.08
CA VAL A 49 -7.55 8.78 -3.99
C VAL A 49 -8.03 9.43 -5.28
N ASN A 50 -7.75 8.77 -6.40
CA ASN A 50 -8.32 9.11 -7.69
C ASN A 50 -9.69 8.46 -7.93
N ASN A 51 -10.26 8.66 -9.12
CA ASN A 51 -11.58 8.13 -9.46
C ASN A 51 -11.61 6.58 -9.55
N GLU A 52 -10.45 5.93 -9.70
CA GLU A 52 -10.30 4.47 -9.59
C GLU A 52 -10.24 3.98 -8.13
N GLY A 53 -10.29 4.89 -7.15
CA GLY A 53 -10.10 4.60 -5.74
C GLY A 53 -8.68 4.15 -5.38
N ARG A 54 -7.68 4.50 -6.20
CA ARG A 54 -6.27 4.13 -5.98
C ARG A 54 -5.53 5.26 -5.27
N THR A 55 -4.59 4.89 -4.40
CA THR A 55 -3.60 5.78 -3.80
C THR A 55 -2.23 5.51 -4.42
N LEU A 56 -1.24 6.37 -4.19
CA LEU A 56 0.12 6.08 -4.65
C LEU A 56 0.69 4.79 -4.02
N LEU A 57 0.29 4.45 -2.78
CA LEU A 57 0.69 3.19 -2.14
C LEU A 57 0.18 1.98 -2.93
N THR A 58 -1.06 2.01 -3.43
CA THR A 58 -1.61 0.87 -4.19
C THR A 58 -0.95 0.72 -5.56
N TYR A 59 -0.43 1.80 -6.16
CA TYR A 59 0.44 1.69 -7.34
C TYR A 59 1.82 1.12 -6.97
N SER A 60 2.43 1.57 -5.87
CA SER A 60 3.76 1.09 -5.44
C SER A 60 3.78 -0.43 -5.19
N VAL A 61 2.82 -0.96 -4.45
CA VAL A 61 2.78 -2.39 -4.07
C VAL A 61 2.52 -3.33 -5.26
N GLU A 62 1.91 -2.83 -6.34
CA GLU A 62 1.74 -3.58 -7.60
C GLU A 62 3.10 -3.93 -8.23
N HIS A 63 4.10 -3.08 -8.00
CA HIS A 63 5.48 -3.29 -8.45
C HIS A 63 6.34 -4.09 -7.44
N GLN A 64 5.77 -4.49 -6.30
CA GLN A 64 6.42 -5.33 -5.28
C GLN A 64 7.79 -4.76 -4.84
N ASP A 65 8.80 -5.60 -4.59
CA ASP A 65 10.06 -5.16 -3.97
C ASP A 65 10.89 -4.24 -4.89
N LYS A 66 10.57 -4.17 -6.19
CA LYS A 66 11.18 -3.18 -7.08
C LYS A 66 10.87 -1.74 -6.65
N SER A 67 9.71 -1.52 -6.03
CA SER A 67 9.26 -0.22 -5.54
C SER A 67 9.35 -0.12 -4.00
N ILE A 68 10.22 -0.93 -3.37
CA ILE A 68 10.28 -1.02 -1.91
C ILE A 68 10.60 0.33 -1.24
N SER A 69 11.52 1.11 -1.80
CA SER A 69 11.89 2.42 -1.26
C SER A 69 10.71 3.39 -1.25
N LEU A 70 9.90 3.39 -2.32
CA LEU A 70 8.68 4.19 -2.38
C LEU A 70 7.63 3.67 -1.39
N THR A 71 7.43 2.35 -1.29
CA THR A 71 6.51 1.74 -0.33
C THR A 71 6.85 2.11 1.11
N GLN A 72 8.12 2.02 1.49
CA GLN A 72 8.60 2.41 2.82
C GLN A 72 8.38 3.91 3.08
N LEU A 73 8.71 4.76 2.11
CA LEU A 73 8.50 6.20 2.21
C LEU A 73 7.03 6.53 2.49
N LEU A 74 6.11 5.98 1.70
CA LEU A 74 4.67 6.26 1.82
C LEU A 74 4.13 5.80 3.19
N VAL A 75 4.47 4.59 3.61
CA VAL A 75 4.09 4.07 4.93
C VAL A 75 4.66 4.91 6.07
N ASN A 76 5.91 5.36 5.95
CA ASN A 76 6.53 6.22 6.97
C ASN A 76 5.89 7.61 7.01
N CYS A 77 5.39 8.10 5.88
CA CYS A 77 4.58 9.31 5.78
C CYS A 77 3.10 9.10 6.17
N GLY A 78 2.73 7.92 6.65
CA GLY A 78 1.40 7.64 7.21
C GLY A 78 0.38 7.03 6.25
N ALA A 79 0.79 6.55 5.06
CA ALA A 79 -0.11 5.93 4.11
C ALA A 79 -0.86 4.72 4.70
N SER A 80 -2.17 4.64 4.46
CA SER A 80 -3.02 3.54 4.93
C SER A 80 -2.91 2.30 4.03
N VAL A 81 -2.59 1.14 4.63
CA VAL A 81 -2.62 -0.16 3.92
C VAL A 81 -4.03 -0.69 3.64
N TRP A 82 -5.05 -0.13 4.31
CA TRP A 82 -6.44 -0.52 4.14
C TRP A 82 -7.16 0.25 3.01
N GLY A 83 -6.48 1.26 2.42
CA GLY A 83 -7.08 2.23 1.50
C GLY A 83 -7.75 3.39 2.25
N ALA A 84 -8.29 4.36 1.49
CA ALA A 84 -8.91 5.57 2.06
C ALA A 84 -10.30 5.32 2.68
N ASN A 85 -11.01 4.28 2.23
CA ASN A 85 -12.33 3.93 2.78
C ASN A 85 -12.31 2.52 3.35
N GLN A 86 -12.51 2.41 4.67
CA GLN A 86 -12.52 1.16 5.42
C GLN A 86 -13.63 0.18 4.99
N HIS A 87 -14.69 0.68 4.38
CA HIS A 87 -15.82 -0.12 3.89
C HIS A 87 -15.61 -0.64 2.46
N ASN A 88 -14.75 0.02 1.67
CA ASN A 88 -14.44 -0.40 0.31
C ASN A 88 -13.17 -1.26 0.28
N GLN A 89 -13.29 -2.49 0.80
CA GLN A 89 -12.18 -3.46 0.92
C GLN A 89 -11.52 -3.81 -0.43
N GLY A 90 -12.16 -3.51 -1.57
CA GLY A 90 -11.62 -3.77 -2.91
C GLY A 90 -10.36 -2.99 -3.27
N HIS A 91 -9.98 -1.97 -2.50
CA HIS A 91 -8.86 -1.07 -2.82
C HIS A 91 -7.71 -1.07 -1.80
N SER A 92 -7.65 -2.05 -0.90
CA SER A 92 -6.52 -2.20 0.04
C SER A 92 -5.19 -2.47 -0.67
N ALA A 93 -4.07 -2.17 -0.02
CA ALA A 93 -2.73 -2.48 -0.51
C ALA A 93 -2.57 -3.99 -0.77
N PHE A 94 -3.09 -4.85 0.11
CA PHE A 94 -3.05 -6.30 -0.06
C PHE A 94 -3.78 -6.77 -1.33
N VAL A 95 -4.94 -6.19 -1.65
CA VAL A 95 -5.70 -6.58 -2.86
C VAL A 95 -4.92 -6.26 -4.13
N TRP A 96 -4.30 -5.07 -4.21
CA TRP A 96 -3.50 -4.69 -5.37
C TRP A 96 -2.20 -5.51 -5.46
N PHE A 97 -1.56 -5.80 -4.33
CA PHE A 97 -0.44 -6.73 -4.26
C PHE A 97 -0.84 -8.13 -4.75
N LEU A 98 -1.97 -8.66 -4.28
CA LEU A 98 -2.49 -9.97 -4.66
C LEU A 98 -2.79 -10.03 -6.16
N LYS A 99 -3.43 -8.99 -6.73
CA LYS A 99 -3.66 -8.89 -8.18
C LYS A 99 -2.35 -8.97 -8.97
N ALA A 100 -1.30 -8.29 -8.53
CA ALA A 100 0.02 -8.35 -9.17
C ALA A 100 0.65 -9.74 -9.10
N VAL A 101 0.58 -10.41 -7.94
CA VAL A 101 1.07 -11.79 -7.77
C VAL A 101 0.30 -12.76 -8.67
N ILE A 102 -1.02 -12.66 -8.73
CA ILE A 102 -1.87 -13.50 -9.58
C ILE A 102 -1.54 -13.28 -11.07
N ALA A 103 -1.33 -12.04 -11.49
CA ALA A 103 -0.98 -11.72 -12.87
C ALA A 103 0.37 -12.34 -13.29
N LYS A 104 1.36 -12.35 -12.38
CA LYS A 104 2.68 -12.96 -12.61
C LYS A 104 2.71 -14.48 -12.39
N ARG A 105 1.72 -15.04 -11.69
CA ARG A 105 1.66 -16.44 -11.23
C ARG A 105 2.92 -16.91 -10.49
N LYS A 106 3.61 -15.99 -9.80
CA LYS A 106 4.88 -16.23 -9.10
C LYS A 106 5.05 -15.31 -7.90
N LEU A 107 5.66 -15.85 -6.84
CA LEU A 107 6.06 -15.14 -5.62
C LEU A 107 7.57 -14.84 -5.64
N GLU A 108 8.02 -14.06 -6.62
CA GLU A 108 9.42 -13.62 -6.72
C GLU A 108 9.49 -12.11 -6.44
N ASN A 109 10.52 -11.67 -5.71
CA ASN A 109 10.77 -10.25 -5.39
C ASN A 109 9.56 -9.54 -4.75
N CYS A 110 8.93 -10.18 -3.76
CA CYS A 110 7.74 -9.64 -3.09
C CYS A 110 7.77 -9.76 -1.57
N SER A 111 8.84 -10.33 -0.99
CA SER A 111 8.92 -10.68 0.43
C SER A 111 8.93 -9.44 1.32
N GLN A 112 9.65 -8.38 0.92
CA GLN A 112 9.74 -7.15 1.71
C GLN A 112 8.42 -6.39 1.70
N THR A 113 7.80 -6.28 0.52
CA THR A 113 6.50 -5.63 0.34
C THR A 113 5.42 -6.38 1.11
N LEU A 114 5.39 -7.70 1.00
CA LEU A 114 4.45 -8.56 1.72
C LEU A 114 4.65 -8.43 3.23
N PHE A 115 5.89 -8.42 3.71
CA PHE A 115 6.19 -8.23 5.12
C PHE A 115 5.66 -6.88 5.62
N ILE A 116 5.91 -5.78 4.92
CA ILE A 116 5.41 -4.44 5.32
C ILE A 116 3.88 -4.43 5.39
N ILE A 117 3.19 -4.94 4.36
CA ILE A 117 1.72 -4.98 4.34
C ILE A 117 1.21 -5.84 5.51
N SER A 118 1.78 -7.03 5.69
CA SER A 118 1.36 -7.98 6.73
C SER A 118 1.59 -7.43 8.12
N PHE A 119 2.77 -6.84 8.35
CA PHE A 119 3.16 -6.19 9.59
C PHE A 119 2.20 -5.06 9.94
N LEU A 120 1.82 -4.21 9.00
CA LEU A 120 0.91 -3.09 9.25
C LEU A 120 -0.54 -3.53 9.45
N MET A 121 -0.99 -4.53 8.68
CA MET A 121 -2.34 -5.08 8.83
C MET A 121 -2.52 -5.88 10.11
N SER A 122 -1.43 -6.40 10.68
CA SER A 122 -1.45 -7.19 11.93
C SER A 122 -2.13 -6.46 13.09
N ASP A 123 -2.23 -5.12 13.03
CA ASP A 123 -2.96 -4.27 14.00
C ASP A 123 -4.37 -4.76 14.31
N GLN A 124 -5.02 -5.34 13.32
CA GLN A 124 -6.37 -5.87 13.43
C GLN A 124 -6.35 -7.31 12.95
N PRO A 125 -5.84 -8.28 13.75
CA PRO A 125 -5.49 -9.61 13.26
C PRO A 125 -6.72 -10.36 12.72
N LYS A 126 -7.87 -10.26 13.41
CA LYS A 126 -9.14 -10.81 12.95
C LYS A 126 -9.59 -10.20 11.61
N ARG A 127 -9.50 -8.87 11.47
CA ARG A 127 -9.87 -8.16 10.23
C ARG A 127 -8.91 -8.52 9.10
N MET A 128 -7.61 -8.59 9.38
CA MET A 128 -6.57 -9.00 8.44
C MET A 128 -6.83 -10.39 7.89
N GLN A 129 -7.06 -11.37 8.77
CA GLN A 129 -7.33 -12.74 8.38
C GLN A 129 -8.58 -12.83 7.49
N GLN A 130 -9.70 -12.22 7.91
CA GLN A 130 -10.95 -12.19 7.13
C GLN A 130 -10.75 -11.54 5.75
N HIS A 131 -10.05 -10.40 5.73
CA HIS A 131 -9.78 -9.64 4.52
C HIS A 131 -8.90 -10.40 3.54
N VAL A 132 -7.84 -11.05 4.02
CA VAL A 132 -6.92 -11.84 3.18
C VAL A 132 -7.64 -13.04 2.56
N ILE A 133 -8.37 -13.81 3.37
CA ILE A 133 -9.12 -14.98 2.89
C ILE A 133 -10.19 -14.56 1.87
N ARG A 134 -10.97 -13.52 2.19
CA ARG A 134 -11.98 -12.98 1.28
C ARG A 134 -11.37 -12.50 -0.03
N SER A 135 -10.25 -11.78 0.04
CA SER A 135 -9.57 -11.25 -1.15
C SER A 135 -9.06 -12.38 -2.05
N MET A 136 -8.51 -13.45 -1.48
CA MET A 136 -8.09 -14.64 -2.23
C MET A 136 -9.28 -15.29 -2.94
N ILE A 137 -10.41 -15.51 -2.25
CA ILE A 137 -11.63 -16.11 -2.84
C ILE A 137 -12.21 -15.23 -3.96
N MET A 138 -12.28 -13.91 -3.76
CA MET A 138 -12.83 -13.00 -4.76
C MET A 138 -12.02 -12.97 -6.07
N HIS A 139 -10.71 -13.20 -6.00
CA HIS A 139 -9.82 -13.18 -7.16
C HIS A 139 -9.46 -14.60 -7.66
N SER A 140 -10.00 -15.66 -7.05
CA SER A 140 -9.76 -17.05 -7.41
C SER A 140 -10.67 -17.53 -8.54
N LYS A 141 -10.56 -16.94 -9.75
CA LYS A 141 -11.27 -17.48 -10.92
C LYS A 141 -10.68 -18.80 -11.45
N CYS A 142 -9.48 -19.20 -10.99
CA CYS A 142 -8.83 -20.48 -11.33
C CYS A 142 -8.08 -21.08 -10.13
N TYR A 143 -8.79 -21.81 -9.24
CA TYR A 143 -8.21 -22.45 -8.04
C TYR A 143 -7.07 -23.43 -8.36
N GLN A 144 -7.19 -24.20 -9.45
CA GLN A 144 -6.25 -25.29 -9.75
C GLN A 144 -4.81 -24.82 -10.05
N VAL A 145 -4.63 -23.57 -10.50
CA VAL A 145 -3.30 -23.01 -10.83
C VAL A 145 -2.75 -22.11 -9.71
N LEU A 146 -3.64 -21.52 -8.88
CA LEU A 146 -3.27 -20.56 -7.84
C LEU A 146 -3.14 -21.16 -6.44
N GLY A 147 -3.56 -22.41 -6.24
CA GLY A 147 -3.52 -23.11 -4.95
C GLY A 147 -2.17 -23.01 -4.21
N PRO A 148 -1.03 -23.35 -4.85
CA PRO A 148 0.28 -23.26 -4.21
C PRO A 148 0.64 -21.83 -3.78
N ILE A 149 0.39 -20.84 -4.65
CA ILE A 149 0.67 -19.42 -4.38
C ILE A 149 -0.16 -18.91 -3.20
N PHE A 150 -1.44 -19.28 -3.12
CA PHE A 150 -2.30 -18.86 -2.01
C PHE A 150 -1.93 -19.55 -0.70
N LEU A 151 -1.54 -20.82 -0.77
CA LEU A 151 -1.02 -21.53 0.39
C LEU A 151 0.24 -20.85 0.92
N GLU A 152 1.19 -20.53 0.04
CA GLU A 152 2.44 -19.85 0.40
C GLU A 152 2.20 -18.43 0.95
N LEU A 153 1.30 -17.64 0.33
CA LEU A 153 0.91 -16.34 0.89
C LEU A 153 0.31 -16.50 2.29
N LYS A 154 -0.57 -17.49 2.48
CA LYS A 154 -1.20 -17.74 3.78
C LYS A 154 -0.17 -18.16 4.81
N THR A 155 0.79 -19.02 4.48
CA THR A 155 1.83 -19.45 5.42
C THR A 155 2.69 -18.27 5.84
N LEU A 156 3.14 -17.44 4.90
CA LEU A 156 3.94 -16.25 5.17
C LEU A 156 3.22 -15.23 6.07
N MET A 157 1.92 -15.04 5.86
CA MET A 157 1.16 -14.04 6.61
C MET A 157 0.56 -14.57 7.93
N SER A 158 0.43 -15.89 8.10
CA SER A 158 -0.22 -16.50 9.26
C SER A 158 0.34 -16.10 10.63
N PRO A 159 1.66 -15.91 10.82
CA PRO A 159 2.20 -15.47 12.11
C PRO A 159 1.65 -14.11 12.55
N HIS A 160 1.33 -13.23 11.60
CA HIS A 160 0.89 -11.87 11.87
C HIS A 160 -0.56 -11.75 12.39
N TRP A 161 -1.39 -12.78 12.25
CA TRP A 161 -2.75 -12.79 12.80
C TRP A 161 -3.02 -13.90 13.82
N SER A 162 -2.07 -14.81 14.04
CA SER A 162 -2.24 -15.96 14.95
C SER A 162 -1.58 -15.74 16.31
N GLN A 163 -0.62 -14.81 16.42
CA GLN A 163 0.10 -14.50 17.67
C GLN A 163 -0.24 -13.10 18.18
N PRO A 164 -0.25 -12.88 19.52
CA PRO A 164 -0.38 -11.55 20.07
C PRO A 164 0.78 -10.66 19.61
N GLN A 165 0.49 -9.39 19.33
CA GLN A 165 1.47 -8.45 18.81
C GLN A 165 2.62 -8.21 19.80
N SER A 166 3.86 -8.15 19.32
CA SER A 166 5.01 -7.86 20.18
C SER A 166 4.95 -6.43 20.73
N LEU A 167 5.46 -6.22 21.95
CA LEU A 167 5.59 -4.87 22.55
C LEU A 167 6.37 -3.90 21.65
N SER A 168 7.38 -4.40 20.95
CA SER A 168 8.14 -3.63 19.94
C SER A 168 7.24 -3.07 18.83
N LEU A 169 6.18 -3.80 18.45
CA LEU A 169 5.21 -3.40 17.44
C LEU A 169 4.40 -2.18 17.90
N SER A 170 3.91 -2.21 19.15
CA SER A 170 3.19 -1.10 19.76
C SER A 170 4.08 0.14 19.88
N CYS A 171 5.35 -0.02 20.23
CA CYS A 171 6.33 1.07 20.33
C CYS A 171 6.64 1.71 18.97
N CYS A 172 7.02 0.93 17.97
CA CYS A 172 7.32 1.44 16.61
C CYS A 172 6.14 2.22 16.02
N ARG A 173 4.91 1.76 16.27
CA ARG A 173 3.70 2.46 15.83
C ARG A 173 3.50 3.79 16.54
N ARG A 174 3.68 3.83 17.86
CA ARG A 174 3.53 5.05 18.65
C ARG A 174 4.55 6.10 18.18
N ILE A 175 5.78 5.67 17.92
CA ILE A 175 6.84 6.49 17.33
C ILE A 175 6.43 7.00 15.93
N ARG A 176 5.95 6.14 15.03
CA ARG A 176 5.50 6.57 13.69
C ARG A 176 4.35 7.58 13.75
N LYS A 177 3.33 7.35 14.60
CA LYS A 177 2.22 8.30 14.80
C LYS A 177 2.65 9.64 15.39
N THR A 178 3.70 9.67 16.20
CA THR A 178 4.25 10.93 16.73
C THR A 178 5.14 11.65 15.73
N LEU A 179 5.78 10.92 14.82
CA LEU A 179 6.69 11.46 13.80
C LEU A 179 6.00 11.83 12.49
N THR A 180 4.80 11.33 12.21
CA THR A 180 3.99 11.85 11.11
C THR A 180 3.80 13.34 11.34
N PRO A 181 4.24 14.23 10.43
CA PRO A 181 4.16 15.67 10.64
C PRO A 181 2.72 16.00 10.97
N LYS A 182 2.50 16.56 12.17
CA LYS A 182 1.19 17.08 12.55
C LYS A 182 0.80 18.03 11.43
N ARG A 183 -0.26 17.71 10.68
CA ARG A 183 -0.90 18.68 9.79
C ARG A 183 -1.09 19.92 10.64
N ILE A 184 -0.33 20.97 10.37
CA ILE A 184 -0.61 22.29 10.91
C ILE A 184 -1.92 22.65 10.24
N ASN A 185 -3.02 22.39 10.96
CA ASN A 185 -4.33 22.90 10.62
C ASN A 185 -4.20 24.42 10.63
N HIS A 186 -4.01 25.02 9.47
CA HIS A 186 -4.37 26.42 9.29
C HIS A 186 -5.89 26.45 9.15
N GLY A 187 -6.53 27.03 10.16
CA GLY A 187 -7.92 27.50 10.07
C GLY A 187 -8.03 28.74 9.21
#